data_AF-A0AAP2DRY5-F1
#
_entry.id   AF-A0AAP2DRY5-F1
#
_cell.length_a   1.000
_cell.length_b   1.000
_cell.length_c   1.000
_cell.angle_alpha   90.00
_cell.angle_beta   90.00
_cell.angle_gamma   90.00
#
_symmetry.space_group_name_H-M   'P 1'
#
loop_
_entity.id
_entity.type
_entity.pdbx_description
1 polymer ?
#
loop_
_entity_poly.entity_id
_entity_poly.type
_entity_poly.pdbx_seq_one_letter_code
_entity_poly.pdbx_strand_id
1 'polypeptide(L)' 'MNIDRVKEQIKFNTEIIKLIVVLMIATGGGALSLIITGLTHARDVILAAIGMILAIICWVITFKRYKVTQDLINKL' A
#
# COMPACT_ATOMS: atom_id res chain seq x y z
N MET A 1 -16.21 -1.01 -26.34
CA MET A 1 -15.57 -1.31 -25.04
C MET A 1 -16.67 -1.74 -24.08
N ASN A 2 -16.62 -2.95 -23.51
CA ASN A 2 -17.73 -3.47 -22.72
C ASN A 2 -17.71 -2.80 -21.33
N ILE A 3 -18.63 -1.87 -21.08
CA ILE A 3 -18.62 -0.95 -19.93
C ILE A 3 -18.63 -1.72 -18.59
N ASP A 4 -19.31 -2.87 -18.55
CA ASP A 4 -19.39 -3.72 -17.36
C ASP A 4 -18.03 -4.31 -16.96
N ARG A 5 -17.20 -4.72 -17.93
CA ARG A 5 -15.84 -5.22 -17.65
C ARG A 5 -14.93 -4.13 -17.08
N VAL A 6 -15.10 -2.88 -17.51
CA VAL A 6 -14.29 -1.77 -17.00
C VAL A 6 -14.69 -1.41 -15.57
N LYS A 7 -16.00 -1.39 -15.26
CA LYS A 7 -16.49 -1.20 -13.90
C LYS A 7 -16.01 -2.28 -12.94
N GLU A 8 -16.00 -3.53 -13.38
CA GLU A 8 -15.50 -4.67 -12.58
C GLU A 8 -14.00 -4.54 -12.29
N GLN A 9 -13.19 -4.14 -13.29
CA GLN A 9 -11.76 -3.85 -13.08
C GLN A 9 -11.50 -2.70 -12.11
N ILE A 10 -12.29 -1.61 -12.18
CA ILE A 10 -12.19 -0.49 -11.25
C ILE A 10 -12.50 -0.94 -9.82
N LYS A 11 -13.56 -1.75 -9.65
CA LYS A 11 -13.97 -2.28 -8.34
C LYS A 11 -12.89 -3.19 -7.75
N PHE A 12 -12.33 -4.09 -8.55
CA PHE A 12 -11.23 -4.97 -8.15
C PHE A 12 -9.96 -4.19 -7.78
N ASN A 13 -9.53 -3.23 -8.61
CA ASN A 13 -8.38 -2.38 -8.28
C ASN A 13 -8.60 -1.57 -6.99
N THR A 14 -9.83 -1.13 -6.73
CA THR A 14 -10.17 -0.40 -5.50
C THR A 14 -10.05 -1.28 -4.27
N GLU A 15 -10.48 -2.54 -4.33
CA GLU A 15 -10.30 -3.50 -3.23
C GLU A 15 -8.81 -3.82 -2.99
N ILE A 16 -8.03 -3.99 -4.06
CA ILE A 16 -6.57 -4.16 -3.98
C ILE A 16 -5.93 -2.95 -3.28
N ILE A 17 -6.32 -1.73 -3.64
CA ILE A 17 -5.80 -0.51 -3.01
C ILE A 17 -6.16 -0.48 -1.52
N LYS A 18 -7.40 -0.83 -1.14
CA LYS A 18 -7.78 -0.93 0.28
C LYS A 18 -6.93 -1.93 1.04
N LEU A 19 -6.68 -3.12 0.46
CA LEU A 19 -5.80 -4.13 1.05
C LEU A 19 -4.38 -3.60 1.24
N ILE A 20 -3.82 -2.90 0.25
CA ILE A 20 -2.48 -2.32 0.35
C ILE A 20 -2.42 -1.22 1.43
N VAL A 21 -3.46 -0.40 1.56
CA VAL A 21 -3.55 0.63 2.62
C VAL A 21 -3.58 0.00 4.01
N VAL A 22 -4.37 -1.06 4.20
CA VAL A 22 -4.41 -1.80 5.49
C VAL A 22 -3.04 -2.40 5.80
N LEU A 23 -2.38 -2.99 4.80
CA LEU A 23 -1.04 -3.53 4.95
C LEU A 23 -0.04 -2.44 5.36
N MET A 24 -0.10 -1.27 4.73
CA MET A 24 0.73 -0.11 5.05
C MET A 24 0.55 0.36 6.49
N ILE A 25 -0.70 0.42 6.98
CA ILE A 25 -0.99 0.80 8.36
C ILE A 25 -0.44 -0.25 9.33
N ALA A 26 -0.60 -1.53 9.03
CA ALA A 26 -0.06 -2.61 9.86
C ALA A 26 1.48 -2.59 9.92
N THR A 27 2.16 -2.50 8.78
CA THR A 27 3.62 -2.49 8.72
C THR A 27 4.22 -1.18 9.23
N GLY A 28 3.61 -0.04 8.89
CA GLY A 28 4.04 1.28 9.35
C GLY A 28 3.78 1.47 10.84
N GLY A 29 2.62 1.02 11.34
CA GLY A 29 2.28 1.04 12.77
C GLY A 29 3.20 0.15 13.60
N GLY A 30 3.52 -1.06 13.12
CA GLY A 30 4.48 -1.94 13.78
C GLY A 30 5.90 -1.38 13.79
N ALA A 31 6.34 -0.76 12.69
CA ALA A 31 7.65 -0.09 12.65
C ALA A 31 7.71 1.13 13.58
N LEU A 32 6.65 1.93 13.65
CA LEU A 32 6.54 3.07 14.56
C LEU A 32 6.50 2.65 16.03
N SER A 33 5.80 1.55 16.36
CA SER A 33 5.75 1.08 17.75
C SER A 33 7.15 0.72 18.25
N LEU A 34 7.96 0.04 17.44
CA LEU A 34 9.34 -0.30 17.77
C LEU A 34 10.20 0.93 18.04
N ILE A 35 10.00 2.01 17.27
CA ILE A 35 10.69 3.29 17.47
C ILE A 35 10.28 3.95 18.79
N ILE A 36 8.97 3.95 19.10
CA ILE A 36 8.42 4.59 20.31
C ILE A 36 8.83 3.85 21.59
N THR A 37 8.87 2.51 21.58
CA THR A 37 9.31 1.70 22.74
C THR A 37 10.83 1.75 23.00
N GLY A 38 11.58 2.46 22.15
CA GLY A 38 13.03 2.58 22.25
C GLY A 38 13.75 1.44 21.52
N LEU A 39 14.57 1.81 20.53
CA LEU A 39 15.48 0.89 19.83
C LEU A 39 16.56 0.43 20.80
N THR A 40 16.27 -0.62 21.56
CA THR A 40 17.21 -1.19 22.54
C THR A 40 18.10 -2.25 21.91
N HIS A 41 17.62 -2.93 20.86
CA HIS A 41 18.34 -4.02 20.21
C HIS A 41 18.57 -3.73 18.73
N ALA A 42 19.73 -4.16 18.20
CA ALA A 42 20.05 -4.07 16.77
C ALA A 42 18.95 -4.73 15.89
N ARG A 43 18.27 -5.75 16.41
CA ARG A 43 17.15 -6.43 15.75
C ARG A 43 15.94 -5.51 15.51
N ASP A 44 15.64 -4.60 16.44
CA ASP A 44 14.49 -3.69 16.34
C ASP A 44 14.73 -2.64 15.25
N VAL A 45 15.98 -2.19 15.12
CA VAL A 45 16.42 -1.28 14.05
C VAL A 45 16.24 -1.92 12.68
N ILE A 46 16.66 -3.19 12.54
CA ILE A 46 16.54 -3.95 11.29
C ILE A 46 15.08 -4.19 10.94
N LEU A 47 14.24 -4.57 11.92
CA LEU A 47 12.80 -4.77 11.70
C LEU A 47 12.11 -3.46 11.27
N ALA A 48 12.41 -2.35 11.93
CA ALA A 48 11.87 -1.04 11.59
C ALA A 48 12.31 -0.59 10.18
N ALA A 49 13.59 -0.80 9.84
CA ALA A 49 14.11 -0.47 8.51
C ALA A 49 13.43 -1.30 7.40
N ILE A 50 13.26 -2.62 7.59
CA ILE A 50 12.55 -3.48 6.64
C ILE A 50 11.08 -3.04 6.50
N GLY A 51 10.42 -2.74 7.63
CA GLY A 51 9.04 -2.25 7.63
C GLY A 51 8.87 -0.94 6.86
N MET A 52 9.82 -0.01 6.99
CA MET A 52 9.82 1.25 6.23
C MET A 52 10.05 1.02 4.74
N ILE A 53 10.99 0.14 4.35
CA ILE A 53 11.22 -0.19 2.94
C ILE A 53 9.97 -0.80 2.30
N LEU A 54 9.32 -1.74 2.99
CA LEU A 54 8.07 -2.36 2.51
C LEU A 54 6.95 -1.33 2.36
N ALA A 55 6.82 -0.40 3.30
CA ALA A 55 5.83 0.68 3.21
C ALA A 55 6.05 1.56 1.98
N ILE A 56 7.30 1.91 1.66
CA ILE A 56 7.65 2.69 0.45
C ILE A 56 7.28 1.91 -0.82
N ILE A 57 7.58 0.61 -0.87
CA ILE A 57 7.24 -0.24 -2.02
C ILE A 57 5.72 -0.31 -2.21
N CYS A 58 4.97 -0.52 -1.12
CA CYS A 58 3.50 -0.51 -1.14
C CYS A 58 2.93 0.82 -1.63
N TRP A 59 3.52 1.94 -1.22
CA TRP A 59 3.14 3.27 -1.70
C TRP A 59 3.31 3.40 -3.22
N VAL A 60 4.46 3.00 -3.76
CA VAL A 60 4.75 3.06 -5.20
C VAL A 60 3.79 2.18 -6.01
N ILE A 61 3.50 0.97 -5.55
CA ILE A 61 2.55 0.05 -6.20
C ILE A 61 1.14 0.66 -6.20
N THR A 62 0.72 1.22 -5.06
CA THR A 62 -0.58 1.90 -4.93
C THR A 62 -0.69 3.07 -5.89
N PHE A 63 0.35 3.89 -6.00
CA PHE A 63 0.37 5.05 -6.89
C PHE A 63 0.23 4.65 -8.37
N LYS A 64 0.93 3.58 -8.77
CA LYS A 64 0.79 3.01 -10.13
C LYS A 64 -0.62 2.49 -10.39
N ARG A 65 -1.18 1.72 -9.45
CA ARG A 65 -2.55 1.17 -9.56
C ARG A 65 -3.62 2.26 -9.55
N TYR A 66 -3.41 3.32 -8.79
CA TYR A 66 -4.29 4.49 -8.75
C TYR A 66 -4.31 5.22 -10.10
N LYS A 67 -3.13 5.47 -10.69
CA LYS A 67 -3.03 6.08 -12.04
C LYS A 67 -3.72 5.24 -13.11
N VAL A 68 -3.54 3.91 -13.11
CA VAL A 68 -4.22 3.01 -14.06
C VAL A 68 -5.74 3.06 -13.87
N THR A 69 -6.20 3.09 -12.62
CA THR A 69 -7.64 3.19 -12.32
C THR A 69 -8.21 4.54 -12.76
N GLN A 70 -7.50 5.65 -12.56
CA GLN A 70 -7.92 6.96 -13.05
C GLN A 70 -7.92 7.03 -14.59
N ASP A 71 -6.94 6.43 -15.26
CA ASP A 71 -6.91 6.39 -16.73
C ASP A 71 -8.10 5.60 -17.30
N LEU A 72 -8.50 4.50 -16.63
CA LEU A 72 -9.71 3.74 -16.97
C LEU A 72 -11.00 4.52 -16.72
N ILE A 73 -11.04 5.36 -15.68
CA ILE A 73 -12.19 6.24 -15.38
C ILE A 73 -12.29 7.38 -16.40
N ASN A 74 -11.16 8.01 -16.77
CA ASN A 74 -11.13 9.12 -17.73
C ASN A 74 -11.42 8.66 -19.18
N LYS A 75 -11.25 7.38 -19.48
CA LYS A 75 -11.58 6.76 -20.78
C LYS A 75 -13.02 6.28 -20.89
N LEU A 76 -13.78 6.32 -19.79
CA LEU A 76 -15.18 5.94 -19.71
C LEU A 76 -16.09 7.16 -19.96
#